data_AF-A0A2I0QEI4-F1
#
_entry.id   AF-A0A2I0QEI4-F1
#
_cell.length_a   1.000
_cell.length_b   1.000
_cell.length_c   1.000
_cell.angle_alpha   90.00
_cell.angle_beta   90.00
_cell.angle_gamma   90.00
#
_symmetry.space_group_name_H-M   'P 1'
#
loop_
_entity.id
_entity.type
_entity.pdbx_description
1 polymer ?
#
loop_
_entity_poly.entity_id
_entity_poly.type
_entity_poly.pdbx_seq_one_letter_code
_entity_poly.pdbx_strand_id
1 'polypeptide(L)'
;MDIRIKTLTPIWTGDVDGKCSKIKETGIIGSLRWWYEALVRGYGGYACDPSSDENGFKKCELKEEKFNKALKSGESAQEALDAQICPACQLFGCTGWSRRFRLEITNNVHENFDKNKGFEGNFDINIIELHSVDESQLLLLWQTFYIIGKYGTIGAKNMLKPSKTCKYYDDMGQVEVIWEKSIFGKPNLEKQSVEKIIGENKKRINKENNSEWPNLKYFLFSPDESLSAEKFVELQNMNPYSKFIKGDMHASPPRANKFASFKNGKRFWGYTKEDHEMYKKVSEKLKDLGLKNIIIGKEVIKNEL
;
A
#
# COMPACT_ATOMS: atom_id res chain seq x y z
N MET A 1 14.46 -14.11 -0.81
CA MET A 1 14.60 -12.86 -0.05
C MET A 1 13.64 -12.96 1.11
N ASP A 2 14.12 -12.95 2.34
CA ASP A 2 13.31 -13.32 3.50
C ASP A 2 13.20 -12.15 4.47
N ILE A 3 11.99 -11.92 4.97
CA ILE A 3 11.64 -10.75 5.77
C ILE A 3 10.93 -11.22 7.04
N ARG A 4 11.54 -10.95 8.19
CA ARG A 4 10.96 -11.29 9.49
C ARG A 4 9.96 -10.21 9.92
N ILE A 5 8.74 -10.62 10.18
CA ILE A 5 7.65 -9.74 10.63
C ILE A 5 7.22 -10.13 12.04
N LYS A 6 6.96 -9.11 12.85
CA LYS A 6 6.31 -9.21 14.16
C LYS A 6 5.00 -8.45 14.15
N THR A 7 3.91 -9.09 14.57
CA THR A 7 2.63 -8.39 14.75
C THR A 7 2.69 -7.50 15.99
N LEU A 8 2.26 -6.25 15.85
CA LEU A 8 1.96 -5.36 16.98
C LEU A 8 0.47 -5.37 17.31
N THR A 9 -0.35 -5.66 16.31
CA THR A 9 -1.77 -6.00 16.45
C THR A 9 -2.09 -7.16 15.50
N PRO A 10 -3.14 -7.95 15.75
CA PRO A 10 -3.42 -9.10 14.91
C PRO A 10 -3.55 -8.76 13.42
N ILE A 11 -3.09 -9.66 12.55
CA ILE A 11 -3.30 -9.55 11.11
C ILE A 11 -4.51 -10.38 10.71
N TRP A 12 -5.47 -9.74 10.04
CA TRP A 12 -6.61 -10.43 9.47
C TRP A 12 -6.48 -10.54 7.95
N THR A 13 -6.56 -11.76 7.43
CA THR A 13 -6.61 -12.04 5.98
C THR A 13 -7.73 -13.02 5.69
N GLY A 14 -8.72 -12.59 4.90
CA GLY A 14 -9.86 -13.42 4.53
C GLY A 14 -9.53 -14.39 3.39
N ASP A 15 -10.03 -15.61 3.47
CA ASP A 15 -10.16 -16.49 2.31
C ASP A 15 -11.42 -16.16 1.48
N VAL A 16 -11.68 -16.99 0.48
CA VAL A 16 -12.83 -16.85 -0.44
C VAL A 16 -14.19 -16.89 0.28
N ASP A 17 -14.25 -17.49 1.48
CA ASP A 17 -15.45 -17.53 2.32
C ASP A 17 -15.49 -16.37 3.33
N GLY A 18 -14.53 -15.44 3.27
CA GLY A 18 -14.39 -14.35 4.22
C GLY A 18 -13.92 -14.80 5.61
N LYS A 19 -13.30 -15.98 5.74
CA LYS A 19 -12.80 -16.52 7.01
C LYS A 19 -11.29 -16.32 7.14
N CYS A 20 -10.83 -16.12 8.37
CA CYS A 20 -9.41 -15.96 8.70
C CYS A 20 -8.92 -17.19 9.46
N SER A 21 -8.56 -18.24 8.72
CA SER A 21 -8.09 -19.53 9.24
C SER A 21 -6.56 -19.66 9.32
N LYS A 22 -5.86 -18.90 8.49
CA LYS A 22 -4.40 -18.77 8.42
C LYS A 22 -4.05 -17.45 7.73
N ILE A 23 -2.78 -17.04 7.76
CA ILE A 23 -2.33 -15.89 6.96
C ILE A 23 -2.49 -16.31 5.50
N LYS A 24 -3.26 -15.56 4.73
CA LYS A 24 -3.44 -15.78 3.30
C LYS A 24 -2.44 -14.92 2.55
N GLU A 25 -1.62 -15.59 1.77
CA GLU A 25 -0.57 -14.98 0.94
C GLU A 25 -1.16 -13.90 0.03
N THR A 26 -2.34 -14.16 -0.53
CA THR A 26 -3.08 -13.21 -1.39
C THR A 26 -3.43 -11.90 -0.68
N GLY A 27 -3.82 -11.94 0.60
CA GLY A 27 -4.12 -10.74 1.38
C GLY A 27 -2.88 -9.91 1.69
N ILE A 28 -1.75 -10.57 1.94
CA ILE A 28 -0.45 -9.93 2.13
C ILE A 28 0.02 -9.30 0.81
N ILE A 29 0.00 -10.04 -0.30
CA ILE A 29 0.36 -9.53 -1.64
C ILE A 29 -0.50 -8.31 -2.00
N GLY A 30 -1.81 -8.35 -1.76
CA GLY A 30 -2.71 -7.22 -2.04
C GLY A 30 -2.34 -5.96 -1.25
N SER A 31 -1.99 -6.13 0.03
CA SER A 31 -1.54 -5.01 0.87
C SER A 31 -0.21 -4.43 0.41
N LEU A 32 0.77 -5.30 0.08
CA LEU A 32 2.06 -4.87 -0.47
C LEU A 32 1.87 -4.11 -1.78
N ARG A 33 1.03 -4.63 -2.68
CA ARG A 33 0.71 -3.98 -3.95
C ARG A 33 0.12 -2.59 -3.74
N TRP A 34 -0.84 -2.45 -2.82
CA TRP A 34 -1.49 -1.16 -2.56
C TRP A 34 -0.51 -0.08 -2.10
N TRP A 35 0.37 -0.43 -1.14
CA TRP A 35 1.43 0.48 -0.68
C TRP A 35 2.47 0.76 -1.76
N TYR A 36 2.85 -0.24 -2.54
CA TYR A 36 3.78 -0.09 -3.67
C TYR A 36 3.20 0.84 -4.74
N GLU A 37 1.92 0.72 -5.09
CA GLU A 37 1.23 1.63 -6.02
C GLU A 37 1.22 3.07 -5.49
N ALA A 38 0.94 3.27 -4.19
CA ALA A 38 0.99 4.58 -3.56
C ALA A 38 2.41 5.18 -3.60
N LEU A 39 3.44 4.36 -3.40
CA LEU A 39 4.84 4.73 -3.48
C LEU A 39 5.25 5.11 -4.92
N VAL A 40 4.87 4.32 -5.93
CA VAL A 40 5.13 4.64 -7.35
C VAL A 40 4.53 6.00 -7.73
N ARG A 41 3.28 6.26 -7.36
CA ARG A 41 2.64 7.58 -7.55
C ARG A 41 3.37 8.67 -6.74
N GLY A 42 3.87 8.31 -5.55
CA GLY A 42 4.72 9.13 -4.69
C GLY A 42 6.02 9.59 -5.35
N TYR A 43 6.64 8.75 -6.18
CA TYR A 43 7.81 9.12 -6.99
C TYR A 43 7.45 9.88 -8.28
N GLY A 44 6.17 10.19 -8.50
CA GLY A 44 5.71 10.89 -9.72
C GLY A 44 5.38 9.95 -10.88
N GLY A 45 5.35 8.63 -10.64
CA GLY A 45 4.99 7.63 -11.62
C GLY A 45 3.50 7.47 -11.87
N TYR A 46 3.18 6.62 -12.84
CA TYR A 46 1.84 6.08 -13.02
C TYR A 46 1.74 4.70 -12.37
N ALA A 47 0.66 4.47 -11.63
CA ALA A 47 0.25 3.14 -11.19
C ALA A 47 -1.27 3.02 -11.34
N CYS A 48 -1.74 2.05 -12.11
CA CYS A 48 -3.18 1.85 -12.29
C CYS A 48 -3.83 1.34 -11.00
N ASP A 49 -5.12 1.60 -10.82
CA ASP A 49 -5.94 0.84 -9.89
C ASP A 49 -6.35 -0.49 -10.55
N PRO A 50 -5.98 -1.66 -10.00
CA PRO A 50 -6.31 -2.97 -10.57
C PRO A 50 -7.82 -3.27 -10.55
N SER A 51 -8.59 -2.52 -9.76
CA SER A 51 -10.05 -2.65 -9.65
C SER A 51 -10.84 -1.64 -10.48
N SER A 52 -10.15 -0.69 -11.14
CA SER A 52 -10.82 0.34 -11.93
C SER A 52 -11.16 -0.17 -13.32
N ASP A 53 -12.45 -0.07 -13.64
CA ASP A 53 -13.00 -0.22 -14.99
C ASP A 53 -13.60 1.11 -15.50
N GLU A 54 -13.25 2.24 -14.86
CA GLU A 54 -13.77 3.57 -15.21
C GLU A 54 -13.22 4.07 -16.55
N ASN A 55 -14.05 4.84 -17.27
CA ASN A 55 -13.63 5.52 -18.49
C ASN A 55 -12.50 6.52 -18.19
N GLY A 56 -11.35 6.33 -18.85
CA GLY A 56 -10.14 7.14 -18.65
C GLY A 56 -9.14 6.59 -17.64
N PHE A 57 -9.52 5.63 -16.79
CA PHE A 57 -8.66 5.08 -15.72
C PHE A 57 -8.56 3.54 -15.75
N LYS A 58 -8.55 2.95 -16.94
CA LYS A 58 -8.52 1.49 -17.10
C LYS A 58 -7.29 0.86 -16.46
N LYS A 59 -7.51 -0.26 -15.76
CA LYS A 59 -6.44 -1.15 -15.30
C LYS A 59 -5.48 -1.54 -16.42
N CYS A 60 -4.22 -1.76 -16.06
CA CYS A 60 -3.21 -2.23 -16.99
C CYS A 60 -3.52 -3.64 -17.49
N GLU A 61 -3.27 -3.86 -18.78
CA GLU A 61 -3.34 -5.14 -19.45
C GLU A 61 -2.20 -5.17 -20.47
N LEU A 62 -1.37 -6.21 -20.42
CA LEU A 62 -0.33 -6.43 -21.42
C LEU A 62 -0.94 -7.15 -22.62
N LYS A 63 -0.92 -6.51 -23.79
CA LYS A 63 -1.39 -7.14 -25.03
C LYS A 63 -0.20 -7.82 -25.71
N GLU A 64 -0.22 -9.15 -25.75
CA GLU A 64 0.86 -9.96 -26.31
C GLU A 64 1.24 -9.57 -27.75
N GLU A 65 0.24 -9.30 -28.60
CA GLU A 65 0.48 -8.85 -29.98
C GLU A 65 1.27 -7.53 -30.05
N LYS A 66 0.93 -6.55 -29.20
CA LYS A 66 1.62 -5.26 -29.13
C LYS A 66 3.04 -5.44 -28.59
N PHE A 67 3.20 -6.28 -27.57
CA PHE A 67 4.49 -6.60 -26.98
C PHE A 67 5.42 -7.26 -28.01
N ASN A 68 4.96 -8.31 -28.69
CA ASN A 68 5.72 -9.01 -29.72
C ASN A 68 6.04 -8.12 -30.93
N LYS A 69 5.15 -7.17 -31.27
CA LYS A 69 5.42 -6.19 -32.32
C LYS A 69 6.55 -5.23 -31.93
N ALA A 70 6.56 -4.72 -30.70
CA ALA A 70 7.61 -3.84 -30.19
C ALA A 70 8.99 -4.53 -30.21
N LEU A 71 9.05 -5.79 -29.78
CA LEU A 71 10.28 -6.59 -29.85
C LEU A 71 10.78 -6.76 -31.30
N LYS A 72 9.86 -7.03 -32.24
CA LYS A 72 10.20 -7.16 -33.68
C LYS A 72 10.67 -5.85 -34.30
N SER A 73 10.25 -4.69 -33.76
CA SER A 73 10.75 -3.38 -34.18
C SER A 73 12.07 -2.97 -33.51
N GLY A 74 12.67 -3.86 -32.70
CA GLY A 74 13.97 -3.63 -32.06
C GLY A 74 13.90 -2.95 -30.69
N GLU A 75 12.70 -2.75 -30.13
CA GLU A 75 12.58 -2.30 -28.74
C GLU A 75 13.01 -3.41 -27.78
N SER A 76 13.64 -3.02 -26.67
CA SER A 76 13.91 -3.96 -25.60
C SER A 76 12.63 -4.44 -24.92
N ALA A 77 12.69 -5.59 -24.23
CA ALA A 77 11.55 -6.09 -23.46
C ALA A 77 11.08 -5.08 -22.40
N GLN A 78 11.99 -4.36 -21.76
CA GLN A 78 11.64 -3.35 -20.77
C GLN A 78 10.89 -2.17 -21.38
N GLU A 79 11.33 -1.67 -22.53
CA GLU A 79 10.64 -0.59 -23.23
C GLU A 79 9.23 -0.99 -23.67
N ALA A 80 9.08 -2.23 -24.17
CA ALA A 80 7.79 -2.77 -24.57
C ALA A 80 6.83 -2.98 -23.38
N LEU A 81 7.34 -3.29 -22.18
CA LEU A 81 6.57 -3.31 -20.94
C LEU A 81 6.18 -1.90 -20.51
N ASP A 82 7.14 -0.96 -20.54
CA ASP A 82 6.95 0.41 -20.11
C ASP A 82 5.90 1.17 -20.93
N ALA A 83 5.73 0.79 -22.20
CA ALA A 83 4.69 1.33 -23.06
C ALA A 83 3.26 0.83 -22.72
N GLN A 84 3.10 -0.22 -21.90
CA GLN A 84 1.81 -0.88 -21.71
C GLN A 84 1.38 -1.00 -20.24
N ILE A 85 2.31 -1.29 -19.33
CA ILE A 85 2.01 -1.63 -17.95
C ILE A 85 2.87 -0.85 -16.95
N CYS A 86 2.24 -0.45 -15.84
CA CYS A 86 2.88 0.33 -14.79
C CYS A 86 3.88 -0.51 -13.97
N PRO A 87 4.81 0.12 -13.21
CA PRO A 87 5.81 -0.61 -12.43
C PRO A 87 5.21 -1.58 -11.42
N ALA A 88 4.05 -1.25 -10.84
CA ALA A 88 3.33 -2.16 -9.94
C ALA A 88 2.85 -3.42 -10.67
N CYS A 89 2.31 -3.30 -11.89
CA CYS A 89 1.91 -4.44 -12.70
C CYS A 89 3.12 -5.24 -13.19
N GLN A 90 4.25 -4.60 -13.49
CA GLN A 90 5.47 -5.31 -13.89
C GLN A 90 5.97 -6.26 -12.80
N LEU A 91 5.87 -5.86 -11.52
CA LEU A 91 6.29 -6.66 -10.38
C LEU A 91 5.21 -7.64 -9.88
N PHE A 92 4.00 -7.15 -9.63
CA PHE A 92 2.89 -7.90 -9.02
C PHE A 92 1.97 -8.62 -10.02
N GLY A 93 2.17 -8.41 -11.32
CA GLY A 93 1.36 -9.00 -12.38
C GLY A 93 0.07 -8.23 -12.70
N CYS A 94 -0.48 -8.51 -13.88
CA CYS A 94 -1.79 -8.07 -14.35
C CYS A 94 -2.30 -9.02 -15.44
N THR A 95 -3.45 -8.72 -16.05
CA THR A 95 -3.92 -9.48 -17.22
C THR A 95 -2.85 -9.44 -18.33
N GLY A 96 -2.49 -10.61 -18.87
CA GLY A 96 -1.44 -10.77 -19.87
C GLY A 96 0.00 -10.74 -19.33
N TRP A 97 0.22 -10.61 -18.02
CA TRP A 97 1.56 -10.56 -17.44
C TRP A 97 1.64 -11.23 -16.07
N SER A 98 2.49 -12.26 -15.93
CA SER A 98 2.73 -12.93 -14.65
C SER A 98 3.53 -12.04 -13.70
N ARG A 99 3.23 -12.16 -12.41
CA ARG A 99 4.05 -11.58 -11.33
C ARG A 99 5.48 -12.15 -11.37
N ARG A 100 6.46 -11.36 -10.94
CA ARG A 100 7.89 -11.73 -10.96
C ARG A 100 8.34 -12.62 -9.80
N PHE A 101 7.54 -12.73 -8.74
CA PHE A 101 7.92 -13.46 -7.53
C PHE A 101 6.77 -14.30 -6.97
N ARG A 102 7.09 -15.37 -6.24
CA ARG A 102 6.21 -16.09 -5.32
C ARG A 102 6.40 -15.58 -3.90
N LEU A 103 5.29 -15.33 -3.21
CA LEU A 103 5.30 -15.02 -1.77
C LEU A 103 4.85 -16.26 -1.01
N GLU A 104 5.66 -16.67 -0.04
CA GLU A 104 5.34 -17.74 0.91
C GLU A 104 5.42 -17.21 2.33
N ILE A 105 4.58 -17.78 3.21
CA ILE A 105 4.58 -17.46 4.64
C ILE A 105 5.12 -18.67 5.40
N THR A 106 6.12 -18.47 6.25
CA THR A 106 6.70 -19.55 7.07
C THR A 106 6.73 -19.22 8.58
N ASN A 107 6.74 -20.27 9.41
CA ASN A 107 6.63 -20.34 10.90
C ASN A 107 5.23 -20.43 11.51
N ASN A 108 5.13 -21.09 12.68
CA ASN A 108 3.99 -21.46 13.54
C ASN A 108 2.64 -20.72 13.31
N VAL A 109 2.07 -20.89 12.11
CA VAL A 109 0.75 -20.37 11.71
C VAL A 109 -0.39 -21.10 12.43
N HIS A 110 -0.12 -22.10 13.26
CA HIS A 110 -1.15 -22.95 13.86
C HIS A 110 -1.43 -22.67 15.34
N GLU A 111 -0.53 -22.00 16.07
CA GLU A 111 -0.67 -21.87 17.53
C GLU A 111 -1.40 -20.60 17.97
N ASN A 112 -1.42 -19.53 17.14
CA ASN A 112 -1.91 -18.20 17.53
C ASN A 112 -3.01 -17.64 16.62
N PHE A 113 -3.86 -18.50 16.05
CA PHE A 113 -4.99 -18.04 15.21
C PHE A 113 -6.30 -18.00 15.99
N ASP A 114 -6.90 -16.81 16.04
CA ASP A 114 -8.30 -16.65 16.42
C ASP A 114 -9.08 -16.21 15.17
N LYS A 115 -10.05 -17.03 14.74
CA LYS A 115 -10.90 -16.73 13.57
C LYS A 115 -11.57 -15.35 13.61
N ASN A 116 -11.80 -14.81 14.81
CA ASN A 116 -12.42 -13.51 15.03
C ASN A 116 -11.39 -12.37 15.14
N LYS A 117 -10.14 -12.66 15.52
CA LYS A 117 -9.10 -11.63 15.73
C LYS A 117 -8.03 -11.62 14.64
N GLY A 118 -7.62 -12.76 14.12
CA GLY A 118 -6.52 -12.89 13.16
C GLY A 118 -5.31 -13.60 13.77
N PHE A 119 -4.15 -13.39 13.16
CA PHE A 119 -2.87 -13.92 13.62
C PHE A 119 -2.13 -12.95 14.54
N GLU A 120 -1.57 -13.46 15.63
CA GLU A 120 -0.58 -12.76 16.44
C GLU A 120 0.72 -13.58 16.56
N GLY A 121 1.87 -12.93 16.44
CA GLY A 121 3.17 -13.55 16.62
C GLY A 121 4.20 -13.09 15.60
N ASN A 122 5.20 -13.93 15.39
CA ASN A 122 6.24 -13.71 14.39
C ASN A 122 6.06 -14.67 13.23
N PHE A 123 6.30 -14.18 12.02
CA PHE A 123 6.29 -14.99 10.81
C PHE A 123 7.31 -14.45 9.82
N ASP A 124 7.70 -15.28 8.86
CA ASP A 124 8.60 -14.88 7.78
C ASP A 124 7.83 -14.78 6.48
N ILE A 125 8.07 -13.71 5.74
CA ILE A 125 7.63 -13.53 4.36
C ILE A 125 8.82 -13.89 3.46
N ASN A 126 8.69 -14.98 2.72
CA ASN A 126 9.70 -15.42 1.77
C ASN A 126 9.30 -14.99 0.36
N ILE A 127 10.12 -14.15 -0.25
CA ILE A 127 9.97 -13.69 -1.62
C ILE A 127 10.92 -14.50 -2.49
N ILE A 128 10.34 -15.41 -3.25
CA ILE A 128 11.03 -16.32 -4.17
C ILE A 128 10.92 -15.74 -5.57
N GLU A 129 12.04 -15.39 -6.16
CA GLU A 129 12.09 -14.86 -7.52
C GLU A 129 11.70 -15.94 -8.54
N LEU A 130 10.72 -15.64 -9.40
CA LEU A 130 10.28 -16.50 -10.50
C LEU A 130 10.84 -16.04 -11.84
N HIS A 131 11.03 -14.74 -11.98
CA HIS A 131 11.60 -14.06 -13.13
C HIS A 131 12.46 -12.91 -12.63
N SER A 132 13.43 -12.47 -13.43
CA SER A 132 14.33 -11.37 -13.07
C SER A 132 13.57 -10.18 -12.47
N VAL A 133 13.98 -9.75 -11.28
CA VAL A 133 13.52 -8.51 -10.62
C VAL A 133 14.69 -7.53 -10.60
N ASP A 134 14.51 -6.34 -11.18
CA ASP A 134 15.57 -5.34 -11.22
C ASP A 134 15.75 -4.62 -9.87
N GLU A 135 16.89 -3.95 -9.68
CA GLU A 135 17.22 -3.26 -8.43
C GLU A 135 16.22 -2.17 -8.05
N SER A 136 15.61 -1.50 -9.04
CA SER A 136 14.61 -0.46 -8.76
C SER A 136 13.31 -1.06 -8.23
N GLN A 137 12.89 -2.19 -8.78
CA GLN A 137 11.74 -2.97 -8.28
C GLN A 137 12.01 -3.51 -6.87
N LEU A 138 13.22 -4.04 -6.63
CA LEU A 138 13.64 -4.49 -5.30
C LEU A 138 13.67 -3.34 -4.30
N LEU A 139 14.16 -2.15 -4.68
CA LEU A 139 14.23 -1.00 -3.80
C LEU A 139 12.83 -0.49 -3.43
N LEU A 140 11.93 -0.38 -4.41
CA LEU A 140 10.54 0.00 -4.17
C LEU A 140 9.81 -1.02 -3.28
N LEU A 141 10.10 -2.32 -3.45
CA LEU A 141 9.56 -3.38 -2.60
C LEU A 141 10.10 -3.27 -1.18
N TRP A 142 11.40 -3.04 -1.00
CA TRP A 142 12.01 -2.80 0.31
C TRP A 142 11.39 -1.58 1.01
N GLN A 143 11.26 -0.46 0.28
CA GLN A 143 10.64 0.77 0.78
C GLN A 143 9.16 0.55 1.16
N THR A 144 8.46 -0.32 0.43
CA THR A 144 7.08 -0.73 0.76
C THR A 144 7.02 -1.41 2.13
N PHE A 145 7.93 -2.36 2.42
CA PHE A 145 8.02 -2.98 3.75
C PHE A 145 8.38 -1.98 4.84
N TYR A 146 9.31 -1.07 4.54
CA TYR A 146 9.70 0.01 5.47
C TYR A 146 8.50 0.87 5.86
N ILE A 147 7.72 1.34 4.88
CA ILE A 147 6.51 2.14 5.12
C ILE A 147 5.49 1.34 5.94
N ILE A 148 5.22 0.09 5.59
CA ILE A 148 4.26 -0.75 6.33
C ILE A 148 4.68 -0.95 7.79
N GLY A 149 5.95 -1.28 8.01
CA GLY A 149 6.47 -1.55 9.36
C GLY A 149 6.46 -0.30 10.25
N LYS A 150 6.83 0.85 9.70
CA LYS A 150 6.98 2.09 10.48
C LYS A 150 5.70 2.90 10.57
N TYR A 151 4.98 3.05 9.46
CA TYR A 151 3.90 4.03 9.30
C TYR A 151 2.53 3.40 9.04
N GLY A 152 2.50 2.35 8.23
CA GLY A 152 1.30 1.78 7.67
C GLY A 152 0.76 0.56 8.42
N THR A 153 -0.02 -0.23 7.71
CA THR A 153 -0.52 -1.53 8.18
C THR A 153 -0.66 -2.51 7.03
N ILE A 154 -0.86 -3.78 7.36
CA ILE A 154 -0.98 -4.90 6.41
C ILE A 154 -2.19 -5.78 6.74
N GLY A 155 -2.80 -6.41 5.73
CA GLY A 155 -4.02 -7.20 5.89
C GLY A 155 -5.29 -6.36 5.77
N ALA A 156 -6.45 -6.97 5.99
CA ALA A 156 -7.73 -6.27 5.93
C ALA A 156 -8.16 -5.77 7.32
N LYS A 157 -9.29 -5.05 7.38
CA LYS A 157 -9.88 -4.49 8.61
C LYS A 157 -9.01 -3.46 9.36
N ASN A 158 -7.90 -3.05 8.78
CA ASN A 158 -6.92 -2.12 9.36
C ASN A 158 -7.32 -0.63 9.30
N MET A 159 -8.42 -0.29 8.61
CA MET A 159 -9.00 1.07 8.53
C MET A 159 -10.40 1.15 9.17
N LEU A 160 -10.80 0.12 9.92
CA LEU A 160 -12.05 0.16 10.67
C LEU A 160 -11.97 1.28 11.72
N LYS A 161 -13.09 1.98 11.92
CA LYS A 161 -13.18 3.06 12.91
C LYS A 161 -12.82 2.52 14.30
N PRO A 162 -11.95 3.16 15.08
CA PRO A 162 -11.70 2.74 16.45
C PRO A 162 -12.98 2.82 17.31
N SER A 163 -13.27 1.76 18.08
CA SER A 163 -14.41 1.71 19.01
C SER A 163 -14.04 1.12 20.36
N LYS A 164 -14.36 1.79 21.46
CA LYS A 164 -14.07 1.26 22.82
C LYS A 164 -14.97 0.09 23.22
N THR A 165 -16.12 -0.09 22.57
CA THR A 165 -17.16 -1.03 23.01
C THR A 165 -17.39 -2.21 22.08
N CYS A 166 -16.94 -2.12 20.81
CA CYS A 166 -17.20 -3.16 19.83
C CYS A 166 -15.91 -3.87 19.39
N LYS A 167 -15.84 -5.17 19.68
CA LYS A 167 -14.70 -6.05 19.34
C LYS A 167 -14.47 -6.20 17.83
N TYR A 168 -15.51 -6.01 17.01
CA TYR A 168 -15.35 -6.03 15.55
C TYR A 168 -14.39 -4.93 15.03
N TYR A 169 -14.25 -3.85 15.80
CA TYR A 169 -13.41 -2.70 15.49
C TYR A 169 -12.10 -2.72 16.29
N ASP A 170 -11.59 -3.90 16.66
CA ASP A 170 -10.26 -4.03 17.27
C ASP A 170 -9.15 -3.62 16.30
N ASP A 171 -8.01 -3.26 16.85
CA ASP A 171 -6.87 -2.79 16.07
C ASP A 171 -6.29 -3.95 15.25
N MET A 172 -6.08 -3.73 13.95
CA MET A 172 -5.64 -4.78 13.02
C MET A 172 -4.51 -4.31 12.12
N GLY A 173 -3.58 -5.21 11.83
CA GLY A 173 -2.59 -5.06 10.77
C GLY A 173 -1.38 -4.20 11.11
N GLN A 174 -1.20 -3.77 12.36
CA GLN A 174 0.05 -3.13 12.77
C GLN A 174 1.14 -4.18 12.90
N VAL A 175 2.27 -3.93 12.23
CA VAL A 175 3.42 -4.81 12.23
C VAL A 175 4.71 -4.03 12.38
N GLU A 176 5.76 -4.75 12.77
CA GLU A 176 7.15 -4.32 12.79
C GLU A 176 7.95 -5.25 11.87
N VAL A 177 8.84 -4.68 11.06
CA VAL A 177 9.82 -5.46 10.28
C VAL A 177 11.09 -5.58 11.11
N ILE A 178 11.51 -6.81 11.41
CA ILE A 178 12.73 -7.10 12.17
C ILE A 178 13.90 -7.20 11.17
N TRP A 179 14.48 -6.05 10.83
CA TRP A 179 15.50 -5.96 9.77
C TRP A 179 16.77 -6.75 10.07
N GLU A 180 17.21 -6.81 11.32
CA GLU A 180 18.42 -7.54 11.74
C GLU A 180 18.27 -9.06 11.63
N LYS A 181 17.03 -9.56 11.51
CA LYS A 181 16.71 -10.97 11.25
C LYS A 181 16.21 -11.22 9.82
N SER A 182 16.22 -10.18 8.98
CA SER A 182 15.78 -10.26 7.59
C SER A 182 16.99 -10.39 6.67
N ILE A 183 16.88 -11.26 5.66
CA ILE A 183 17.93 -11.43 4.63
C ILE A 183 17.75 -10.37 3.53
N PHE A 184 16.53 -9.86 3.34
CA PHE A 184 16.26 -8.84 2.33
C PHE A 184 16.83 -7.48 2.72
N GLY A 185 18.05 -7.19 2.24
CA GLY A 185 18.72 -5.90 2.42
C GLY A 185 18.16 -4.81 1.51
N LYS A 186 18.39 -3.55 1.89
CA LYS A 186 18.07 -2.38 1.05
C LYS A 186 19.01 -2.37 -0.17
N PRO A 187 18.48 -2.40 -1.42
CA PRO A 187 19.33 -2.26 -2.60
C PRO A 187 20.05 -0.90 -2.62
N ASN A 188 21.29 -0.89 -3.09
CA ASN A 188 22.11 0.31 -3.18
C ASN A 188 21.85 1.06 -4.49
N LEU A 189 20.67 1.64 -4.63
CA LEU A 189 20.28 2.43 -5.79
C LEU A 189 19.92 3.86 -5.36
N GLU A 190 20.47 4.83 -6.07
CA GLU A 190 20.15 6.24 -5.81
C GLU A 190 18.70 6.53 -6.12
N LYS A 191 18.07 7.32 -5.24
CA LYS A 191 16.70 7.76 -5.39
C LYS A 191 16.42 8.44 -6.75
N GLN A 192 17.36 9.26 -7.23
CA GLN A 192 17.23 9.95 -8.53
C GLN A 192 17.12 8.97 -9.70
N SER A 193 17.81 7.83 -9.61
CA SER A 193 17.71 6.76 -10.61
C SER A 193 16.32 6.14 -10.62
N VAL A 194 15.73 5.90 -9.44
CA VAL A 194 14.35 5.39 -9.32
C VAL A 194 13.35 6.40 -9.90
N GLU A 195 13.48 7.69 -9.55
CA GLU A 195 12.64 8.76 -10.08
C GLU A 195 12.72 8.85 -11.61
N LYS A 196 13.93 8.69 -12.17
CA LYS A 196 14.14 8.67 -13.62
C LYS A 196 13.44 7.47 -14.27
N ILE A 197 13.66 6.25 -13.78
CA ILE A 197 13.05 5.02 -14.32
C ILE A 197 11.52 5.11 -14.29
N ILE A 198 10.97 5.50 -13.13
CA ILE A 198 9.53 5.65 -12.95
C ILE A 198 8.96 6.76 -13.87
N GLY A 199 9.69 7.87 -14.01
CA GLY A 199 9.31 8.96 -14.90
C GLY A 199 9.34 8.58 -16.39
N GLU A 200 10.32 7.77 -16.80
CA GLU A 200 10.41 7.22 -18.16
C GLU A 200 9.26 6.26 -18.45
N ASN A 201 8.93 5.35 -17.52
CA ASN A 201 7.74 4.50 -17.62
C ASN A 201 6.46 5.34 -17.78
N LYS A 202 6.27 6.37 -16.95
CA LYS A 202 5.08 7.24 -17.04
C LYS A 202 4.98 7.92 -18.41
N LYS A 203 6.11 8.41 -18.96
CA LYS A 203 6.15 9.03 -20.30
C LYS A 203 5.79 8.04 -21.39
N ARG A 204 6.29 6.81 -21.34
CA ARG A 204 6.04 5.76 -22.35
C ARG A 204 4.61 5.24 -22.31
N ILE A 205 4.09 4.94 -21.11
CA ILE A 205 2.71 4.45 -20.97
C ILE A 205 1.67 5.53 -21.29
N ASN A 206 2.04 6.80 -21.10
CA ASN A 206 1.22 7.98 -21.40
C ASN A 206 -0.18 7.91 -20.77
N LYS A 207 -0.23 7.64 -19.46
CA LYS A 207 -1.45 7.58 -18.65
C LYS A 207 -1.35 8.49 -17.44
N GLU A 208 -2.49 8.99 -16.99
CA GLU A 208 -2.60 9.83 -15.80
C GLU A 208 -3.25 9.11 -14.63
N ASN A 209 -2.83 9.46 -13.42
CA ASN A 209 -3.43 8.94 -12.20
C ASN A 209 -4.73 9.68 -11.89
N ASN A 210 -5.69 8.98 -11.29
CA ASN A 210 -6.84 9.64 -10.68
C ASN A 210 -6.39 10.36 -9.38
N SER A 211 -6.80 11.61 -9.19
CA SER A 211 -6.49 12.40 -8.00
C SER A 211 -7.00 11.80 -6.68
N GLU A 212 -7.97 10.89 -6.74
CA GLU A 212 -8.50 10.18 -5.57
C GLU A 212 -7.70 8.92 -5.20
N TRP A 213 -6.80 8.46 -6.07
CA TRP A 213 -5.96 7.31 -5.78
C TRP A 213 -4.90 7.63 -4.74
N PRO A 214 -4.51 6.66 -3.91
CA PRO A 214 -3.48 6.87 -2.91
C PRO A 214 -2.17 7.23 -3.59
N ASN A 215 -1.63 8.39 -3.25
CA ASN A 215 -0.34 8.90 -3.70
C ASN A 215 0.45 9.28 -2.45
N LEU A 216 1.60 8.63 -2.22
CA LEU A 216 2.36 8.77 -0.99
C LEU A 216 2.73 10.23 -0.65
N LYS A 217 2.81 11.14 -1.65
CA LYS A 217 3.01 12.58 -1.40
C LYS A 217 1.91 13.22 -0.56
N TYR A 218 0.70 12.67 -0.57
CA TYR A 218 -0.49 13.21 0.10
C TYR A 218 -0.86 12.41 1.36
N PHE A 219 0.05 11.57 1.86
CA PHE A 219 -0.13 10.87 3.12
C PHE A 219 0.23 11.75 4.32
N LEU A 220 -0.48 11.51 5.42
CA LEU A 220 -0.26 12.10 6.73
C LEU A 220 -0.06 10.94 7.71
N PHE A 221 1.07 10.93 8.39
CA PHE A 221 1.46 9.88 9.33
C PHE A 221 1.65 10.45 10.73
N SER A 222 1.33 9.68 11.77
CA SER A 222 1.85 9.89 13.13
C SER A 222 2.14 8.51 13.73
N PRO A 223 3.39 8.03 13.73
CA PRO A 223 3.71 6.65 14.11
C PRO A 223 3.48 6.36 15.60
N ASP A 224 3.56 7.38 16.45
CA ASP A 224 3.52 7.25 17.91
C ASP A 224 2.22 7.77 18.55
N GLU A 225 1.27 8.26 17.73
CA GLU A 225 0.01 8.81 18.20
C GLU A 225 -1.19 8.19 17.45
N SER A 226 -2.37 8.26 18.05
CA SER A 226 -3.65 7.93 17.41
C SER A 226 -4.74 8.89 17.86
N LEU A 227 -5.81 8.99 17.07
CA LEU A 227 -7.04 9.65 17.48
C LEU A 227 -7.94 8.72 18.29
N SER A 228 -8.60 9.28 19.30
CA SER A 228 -9.71 8.60 19.98
C SER A 228 -10.89 8.36 19.02
N ALA A 229 -11.80 7.46 19.40
CA ALA A 229 -12.98 7.15 18.61
C ALA A 229 -13.84 8.40 18.29
N GLU A 230 -13.98 9.30 19.25
CA GLU A 230 -14.76 10.53 19.13
C GLU A 230 -14.10 11.51 18.15
N LYS A 231 -12.79 11.75 18.32
CA LYS A 231 -11.99 12.62 17.44
C LYS A 231 -11.88 12.06 16.02
N PHE A 232 -11.82 10.75 15.87
CA PHE A 232 -11.81 10.11 14.56
C PHE A 232 -13.13 10.31 13.80
N VAL A 233 -14.27 10.26 14.50
CA VAL A 233 -15.58 10.60 13.88
C VAL A 233 -15.63 12.06 13.47
N GLU A 234 -15.08 12.95 14.28
CA GLU A 234 -15.01 14.38 13.96
C GLU A 234 -14.23 14.62 12.67
N LEU A 235 -13.10 13.94 12.47
CA LEU A 235 -12.37 13.93 11.21
C LEU A 235 -13.23 13.42 10.03
N GLN A 236 -13.95 12.30 10.22
CA GLN A 236 -14.80 11.73 9.17
C GLN A 236 -15.96 12.63 8.76
N ASN A 237 -16.44 13.49 9.65
CA ASN A 237 -17.54 14.41 9.40
C ASN A 237 -17.08 15.81 8.96
N MET A 238 -15.79 15.96 8.62
CA MET A 238 -15.22 17.22 8.16
C MET A 238 -15.80 17.65 6.80
N ASN A 239 -16.55 18.75 6.75
CA ASN A 239 -17.09 19.30 5.51
C ASN A 239 -16.05 20.19 4.78
N PRO A 240 -16.04 20.19 3.43
CA PRO A 240 -16.88 19.43 2.51
C PRO A 240 -16.33 18.01 2.19
N TYR A 241 -15.29 17.55 2.89
CA TYR A 241 -14.51 16.36 2.51
C TYR A 241 -15.03 15.03 3.09
N SER A 242 -16.09 15.06 3.90
CA SER A 242 -16.61 13.93 4.66
C SER A 242 -16.87 12.69 3.79
N LYS A 243 -17.45 12.89 2.61
CA LYS A 243 -17.73 11.82 1.63
C LYS A 243 -16.46 11.08 1.17
N PHE A 244 -15.35 11.79 0.99
CA PHE A 244 -14.08 11.16 0.63
C PHE A 244 -13.46 10.47 1.83
N ILE A 245 -13.34 11.19 2.96
CA ILE A 245 -12.64 10.73 4.18
C ILE A 245 -13.29 9.46 4.73
N LYS A 246 -14.61 9.49 4.93
CA LYS A 246 -15.37 8.36 5.49
C LYS A 246 -15.44 7.17 4.55
N GLY A 247 -15.33 7.41 3.25
CA GLY A 247 -15.68 6.44 2.22
C GLY A 247 -17.21 6.27 2.11
N ASP A 248 -17.60 5.33 1.26
CA ASP A 248 -18.99 5.08 0.90
C ASP A 248 -19.13 3.60 0.52
N MET A 249 -19.55 2.77 1.47
CA MET A 249 -19.72 1.32 1.27
C MET A 249 -20.91 0.98 0.37
N HIS A 250 -21.80 1.94 0.10
CA HIS A 250 -22.96 1.77 -0.77
C HIS A 250 -22.69 2.27 -2.19
N ALA A 251 -21.55 2.94 -2.43
CA ALA A 251 -21.10 3.26 -3.78
C ALA A 251 -20.82 1.98 -4.58
N SER A 252 -20.89 2.11 -5.91
CA SER A 252 -20.45 1.08 -6.84
C SER A 252 -19.27 1.65 -7.65
N PRO A 253 -18.02 1.23 -7.39
CA PRO A 253 -17.60 0.28 -6.34
C PRO A 253 -17.60 0.89 -4.92
N PRO A 254 -17.66 0.04 -3.86
CA PRO A 254 -17.56 0.50 -2.47
C PRO A 254 -16.24 1.21 -2.22
N ARG A 255 -16.29 2.34 -1.49
CA ARG A 255 -15.11 3.12 -1.12
C ARG A 255 -14.81 2.97 0.36
N ALA A 256 -13.62 2.50 0.68
CA ALA A 256 -13.16 2.40 2.06
C ALA A 256 -12.89 3.78 2.70
N ASN A 257 -12.84 3.78 4.03
CA ASN A 257 -12.30 4.86 4.85
C ASN A 257 -10.86 5.21 4.42
N LYS A 258 -10.46 6.47 4.53
CA LYS A 258 -9.16 6.96 4.02
C LYS A 258 -8.07 7.09 5.08
N PHE A 259 -8.47 7.01 6.34
CA PHE A 259 -7.58 7.11 7.50
C PHE A 259 -7.73 5.88 8.40
N ALA A 260 -6.67 5.54 9.10
CA ALA A 260 -6.58 4.52 10.11
C ALA A 260 -6.10 5.13 11.43
N SER A 261 -6.73 4.72 12.51
CA SER A 261 -6.41 5.15 13.88
C SER A 261 -6.74 4.01 14.83
N PHE A 262 -5.94 3.85 15.89
CA PHE A 262 -5.93 2.62 16.69
C PHE A 262 -6.13 2.92 18.18
N LYS A 263 -6.76 1.98 18.89
CA LYS A 263 -7.09 2.08 20.33
C LYS A 263 -5.87 2.00 21.22
N ASN A 264 -4.83 1.30 20.79
CA ASN A 264 -3.57 1.20 21.52
C ASN A 264 -2.80 2.54 21.63
N GLY A 265 -3.31 3.60 20.97
CA GLY A 265 -2.76 4.94 21.04
C GLY A 265 -1.53 5.16 20.15
N LYS A 266 -1.15 4.17 19.34
CA LYS A 266 0.00 4.21 18.46
C LYS A 266 -0.43 4.04 17.01
N ARG A 267 0.29 4.71 16.13
CA ARG A 267 0.09 4.74 14.68
C ARG A 267 -1.18 5.50 14.30
N PHE A 268 -1.02 6.39 13.35
CA PHE A 268 -2.09 7.03 12.62
C PHE A 268 -1.58 7.20 11.21
N TRP A 269 -2.41 6.89 10.22
CA TRP A 269 -2.04 7.14 8.85
C TRP A 269 -3.27 7.29 7.97
N GLY A 270 -3.12 8.01 6.87
CA GLY A 270 -4.14 8.11 5.84
C GLY A 270 -3.71 9.08 4.77
N TYR A 271 -4.57 9.31 3.78
CA TYR A 271 -4.26 10.16 2.65
C TYR A 271 -5.44 11.04 2.26
N THR A 272 -5.11 12.21 1.70
CA THR A 272 -6.08 13.06 1.02
C THR A 272 -6.03 12.82 -0.48
N LYS A 273 -6.97 13.41 -1.22
CA LYS A 273 -6.80 13.57 -2.66
C LYS A 273 -5.52 14.34 -2.96
N GLU A 274 -5.07 14.25 -4.20
CA GLU A 274 -4.09 15.15 -4.82
C GLU A 274 -4.71 16.56 -5.02
N ASP A 275 -5.12 17.17 -3.90
CA ASP A 275 -5.73 18.49 -3.80
C ASP A 275 -5.08 19.25 -2.64
N HIS A 276 -4.45 20.38 -2.96
CA HIS A 276 -3.64 21.13 -2.00
C HIS A 276 -4.49 21.75 -0.88
N GLU A 277 -5.72 22.19 -1.20
CA GLU A 277 -6.60 22.80 -0.23
C GLU A 277 -7.11 21.78 0.79
N MET A 278 -7.60 20.63 0.32
CA MET A 278 -7.99 19.51 1.19
C MET A 278 -6.83 19.06 2.06
N TYR A 279 -5.65 18.87 1.47
CA TYR A 279 -4.47 18.45 2.21
C TYR A 279 -4.16 19.39 3.38
N LYS A 280 -4.12 20.70 3.12
CA LYS A 280 -3.86 21.72 4.14
C LYS A 280 -4.91 21.68 5.24
N LYS A 281 -6.20 21.72 4.88
CA LYS A 281 -7.31 21.74 5.84
C LYS A 281 -7.34 20.48 6.71
N VAL A 282 -7.09 19.30 6.12
CA VAL A 282 -7.05 18.04 6.86
C VAL A 282 -5.85 18.02 7.81
N SER A 283 -4.67 18.47 7.37
CA SER A 283 -3.48 18.57 8.22
C SER A 283 -3.71 19.48 9.43
N GLU A 284 -4.32 20.65 9.24
CA GLU A 284 -4.71 21.57 10.30
C GLU A 284 -5.72 20.90 11.26
N LYS A 285 -6.75 20.26 10.70
CA LYS A 285 -7.76 19.56 11.51
C LYS A 285 -7.16 18.47 12.38
N LEU A 286 -6.20 17.70 11.88
CA LEU A 286 -5.53 16.65 12.66
C LEU A 286 -4.73 17.21 13.84
N LYS A 287 -4.11 18.38 13.68
CA LYS A 287 -3.42 19.09 14.78
C LYS A 287 -4.41 19.56 15.83
N ASP A 288 -5.54 20.12 15.42
CA ASP A 288 -6.62 20.53 16.33
C ASP A 288 -7.20 19.34 17.11
N LEU A 289 -7.28 18.18 16.45
CA LEU A 289 -7.69 16.91 17.08
C LEU A 289 -6.60 16.33 18.01
N GLY A 290 -5.40 16.93 18.04
CA GLY A 290 -4.36 16.63 19.01
C GLY A 290 -3.26 15.68 18.54
N LEU A 291 -3.12 15.43 17.24
CA LEU A 291 -1.89 14.82 16.69
C LEU A 291 -0.80 15.87 16.60
N LYS A 292 0.22 15.76 17.44
CA LYS A 292 1.31 16.77 17.53
C LYS A 292 2.43 16.48 16.54
N ASN A 293 2.69 15.21 16.25
CA ASN A 293 3.84 14.74 15.49
C ASN A 293 3.41 14.20 14.13
N ILE A 294 2.85 15.07 13.29
CA ILE A 294 2.45 14.69 11.93
C ILE A 294 3.66 14.74 11.00
N ILE A 295 3.97 13.59 10.40
CA ILE A 295 4.99 13.41 9.36
C ILE A 295 4.28 13.35 8.01
N ILE A 296 4.76 14.14 7.05
CA ILE A 296 4.15 14.21 5.72
C ILE A 296 4.81 13.21 4.77
N GLY A 297 4.04 12.55 3.91
CA GLY A 297 4.59 11.51 3.05
C GLY A 297 5.64 12.01 2.04
N LYS A 298 5.58 13.29 1.62
CA LYS A 298 6.68 13.94 0.86
C LYS A 298 8.02 13.93 1.59
N GLU A 299 8.01 14.14 2.92
CA GLU A 299 9.22 14.10 3.74
C GLU A 299 9.72 12.67 3.93
N VAL A 300 8.83 11.70 4.08
CA VAL A 300 9.20 10.27 4.12
C VAL A 300 9.96 9.90 2.84
N ILE A 301 9.40 10.24 1.67
CA ILE A 301 10.06 10.01 0.37
C ILE A 301 11.40 10.74 0.27
N LYS A 302 11.53 11.93 0.85
CA LYS A 302 12.75 12.74 0.77
C LYS A 302 13.86 12.27 1.70
N ASN A 303 13.51 11.92 2.93
CA ASN A 303 14.46 11.80 4.02
C ASN A 303 14.72 10.34 4.44
N GLU A 304 13.82 9.41 4.10
CA GLU A 304 13.88 8.03 4.61
C GLU A 304 13.96 6.96 3.52
N LEU A 305 13.40 7.23 2.34
CA LEU A 305 13.31 6.26 1.25
C LEU A 305 14.51 6.34 0.30
#